data_AF-A0A9X9MJ34-F1
#
_entry.id   AF-A0A9X9MJ34-F1
#
_cell.length_a   1.000
_cell.length_b   1.000
_cell.length_c   1.000
_cell.angle_alpha   90.00
_cell.angle_beta   90.00
_cell.angle_gamma   90.00
#
_symmetry.space_group_name_H-M   'P 1'
#
loop_
_entity.id
_entity.type
_entity.pdbx_description
1 polymer ?
#
loop_
_entity_poly.entity_id
_entity_poly.type
_entity_poly.pdbx_seq_one_letter_code
_entity_poly.pdbx_strand_id
1 'polypeptide(L)'
;MELLAAINEKENTLKQTDRNDLESFFYVVIVGCLSYGCKTASDHLYHWSSANTIACPNAKENYIIIRFQSKIIDYFTPVFERVQDLAWGLREILFEDKSVGYGTPEVPNVLDDTVIRVLDDTIKKLEGEKVFN
;
A
#
# COMPACT_ATOMS: atom_id res chain seq x y z
N MET A 1 -7.77 7.48 -4.88
CA MET A 1 -6.33 7.57 -4.50
C MET A 1 -5.87 8.97 -4.74
N GLU A 2 -5.40 9.66 -3.71
CA GLU A 2 -5.03 11.07 -3.80
C GLU A 2 -3.75 11.28 -4.57
N LEU A 3 -2.73 10.44 -4.35
CA LEU A 3 -1.45 10.59 -5.03
C LEU A 3 -1.59 10.43 -6.55
N LEU A 4 -2.38 9.45 -6.99
CA LEU A 4 -2.60 9.20 -8.42
C LEU A 4 -3.48 10.27 -9.07
N ALA A 5 -4.47 10.80 -8.35
CA ALA A 5 -5.27 11.93 -8.83
C ALA A 5 -4.38 13.16 -9.03
N ALA A 6 -3.54 13.50 -8.03
CA ALA A 6 -2.63 14.63 -8.10
C ALA A 6 -1.57 14.48 -9.22
N ILE A 7 -1.01 13.27 -9.41
CA ILE A 7 -0.10 12.98 -10.53
C ILE A 7 -0.80 13.17 -11.89
N ASN A 8 -2.04 12.71 -12.01
CA ASN A 8 -2.81 12.79 -13.25
C ASN A 8 -3.21 14.24 -13.61
N GLU A 9 -3.43 15.08 -12.60
CA GLU A 9 -3.81 16.49 -12.76
C GLU A 9 -2.62 17.43 -13.07
N LYS A 10 -1.37 16.92 -13.09
CA LYS A 10 -0.15 17.71 -13.32
C LYS A 10 -0.02 18.91 -12.37
N GLU A 11 -0.46 18.77 -11.12
CA GLU A 11 -0.23 19.80 -10.11
C GLU A 11 1.28 19.90 -9.81
N ASN A 12 1.93 20.93 -10.35
CA ASN A 12 3.38 21.17 -10.17
C ASN A 12 3.75 21.60 -8.74
N THR A 13 2.78 21.79 -7.86
CA THR A 13 2.96 22.15 -6.45
C THR A 13 2.02 21.29 -5.60
N LEU A 14 2.31 20.00 -5.56
CA LEU A 14 1.71 19.09 -4.58
C LEU A 14 2.05 19.63 -3.19
N LYS A 15 1.04 20.06 -2.42
CA LYS A 15 1.20 20.12 -0.96
C LYS A 15 1.33 18.67 -0.51
N GLN A 16 2.56 18.23 -0.26
CA GLN A 16 2.83 16.91 0.30
C GLN A 16 2.02 16.79 1.60
N THR A 17 1.22 15.74 1.69
CA THR A 17 0.40 15.42 2.86
C THR A 17 0.91 14.12 3.44
N ASP A 18 0.68 13.90 4.73
CA ASP A 18 1.07 12.66 5.41
C ASP A 18 0.47 11.42 4.71
N ARG A 19 -0.72 11.57 4.11
CA ARG A 19 -1.34 10.52 3.28
C ARG A 19 -0.52 10.17 2.05
N ASN A 20 0.04 11.14 1.34
CA ASN A 20 0.86 10.87 0.15
C ASN A 20 2.13 10.09 0.51
N ASP A 21 2.71 10.37 1.68
CA ASP A 21 3.88 9.65 2.20
C ASP A 21 3.50 8.22 2.59
N LEU A 22 2.34 8.03 3.24
CA LEU A 22 1.83 6.71 3.60
C LEU A 22 1.38 5.87 2.40
N GLU A 23 0.75 6.47 1.39
CA GLU A 23 0.43 5.81 0.11
C GLU A 23 1.73 5.36 -0.58
N SER A 24 2.77 6.22 -0.56
CA SER A 24 4.08 5.89 -1.12
C SER A 24 4.77 4.75 -0.35
N PHE A 25 4.75 4.79 0.98
CA PHE A 25 5.24 3.71 1.85
C PHE A 25 4.52 2.40 1.57
N PHE A 26 3.20 2.42 1.47
CA PHE A 26 2.40 1.25 1.14
C PHE A 26 2.82 0.63 -0.20
N TYR A 27 3.03 1.45 -1.25
CA TYR A 27 3.51 0.93 -2.53
C TYR A 27 4.89 0.26 -2.42
N VAL A 28 5.80 0.80 -1.60
CA VAL A 28 7.10 0.17 -1.34
C VAL A 28 6.94 -1.17 -0.64
N VAL A 29 6.06 -1.27 0.36
CA VAL A 29 5.76 -2.54 1.07
C VAL A 29 5.26 -3.58 0.07
N ILE A 30 4.28 -3.23 -0.77
CA ILE A 30 3.72 -4.13 -1.78
C ILE A 30 4.79 -4.60 -2.77
N VAL A 31 5.55 -3.68 -3.37
CA VAL A 31 6.60 -4.05 -4.33
C VAL A 31 7.67 -4.90 -3.68
N GLY A 32 8.05 -4.59 -2.43
CA GLY A 32 8.98 -5.39 -1.64
C GLY A 32 8.49 -6.81 -1.44
N CYS A 33 7.24 -7.00 -1.00
CA CYS A 33 6.66 -8.33 -0.76
C CYS A 33 6.50 -9.17 -2.04
N LEU A 34 6.23 -8.52 -3.18
CA LEU A 34 6.09 -9.17 -4.48
C LEU A 34 7.43 -9.54 -5.12
N SER A 35 8.44 -8.70 -4.94
CA SER A 35 9.70 -8.80 -5.68
C SER A 35 10.81 -9.47 -4.87
N TYR A 36 10.81 -9.30 -3.55
CA TYR A 36 11.87 -9.84 -2.69
C TYR A 36 11.74 -11.36 -2.56
N GLY A 37 12.86 -12.06 -2.74
CA GLY A 37 12.90 -13.53 -2.82
C GLY A 37 12.47 -14.10 -4.18
N CYS A 38 11.95 -13.27 -5.10
CA CYS A 38 11.64 -13.68 -6.46
C CYS A 38 12.91 -13.56 -7.33
N LYS A 39 13.39 -14.69 -7.87
CA LYS A 39 14.62 -14.72 -8.71
C LYS A 39 14.44 -14.06 -10.08
N THR A 40 13.19 -13.82 -10.48
CA THR A 40 12.82 -13.17 -11.74
C THR A 40 11.97 -11.95 -11.42
N ALA A 41 12.22 -10.83 -12.11
CA ALA A 41 11.27 -9.72 -12.08
C ALA A 41 9.92 -10.24 -12.60
N SER A 42 8.90 -10.24 -11.76
CA SER A 42 7.57 -10.69 -12.17
C SER A 42 7.01 -9.64 -13.14
N ASP A 43 6.81 -10.01 -14.40
CA ASP A 43 6.14 -9.18 -15.43
C ASP A 43 4.75 -8.68 -14.95
N HIS A 44 4.21 -9.31 -13.91
CA HIS A 44 3.00 -8.90 -13.22
C HIS A 44 2.94 -7.42 -12.81
N LEU A 45 4.08 -6.81 -12.47
CA LEU A 45 4.16 -5.38 -12.14
C LEU A 45 4.63 -4.49 -13.31
N TYR A 46 4.68 -5.03 -14.53
CA TYR A 46 5.16 -4.30 -15.71
C TYR A 46 4.41 -2.98 -15.92
N HIS A 47 3.07 -3.03 -15.96
CA HIS A 47 2.27 -1.82 -16.14
C HIS A 47 2.33 -0.90 -14.92
N TRP A 48 2.40 -1.46 -13.73
CA TRP A 48 2.49 -0.74 -12.46
C TRP A 48 3.76 0.10 -12.33
N SER A 49 4.87 -0.38 -12.89
CA SER A 49 6.19 0.27 -12.82
C SER A 49 6.55 0.99 -14.13
N SER A 50 5.61 1.06 -15.07
CA SER A 50 5.86 1.68 -16.37
C SER A 50 5.93 3.22 -16.26
N ALA A 51 6.76 3.84 -17.11
CA ALA A 51 6.81 5.30 -17.25
C ALA A 51 5.58 5.90 -17.94
N ASN A 52 4.60 5.07 -18.32
CA ASN A 52 3.38 5.52 -18.98
C ASN A 52 2.43 6.12 -17.94
N THR A 53 2.19 7.43 -18.04
CA THR A 53 1.41 8.22 -17.09
C THR A 53 -0.08 7.89 -17.07
N ILE A 54 -0.59 7.09 -18.01
CA ILE A 54 -1.99 6.63 -18.04
C ILE A 54 -2.07 5.18 -17.56
N ALA A 55 -1.22 4.31 -18.11
CA ALA A 55 -1.26 2.89 -17.79
C ALA A 55 -0.83 2.59 -16.36
N CYS A 56 0.16 3.31 -15.82
CA CYS A 56 0.65 3.10 -14.46
C CYS A 56 -0.41 3.42 -13.40
N PRO A 57 -1.04 4.61 -13.38
CA PRO A 57 -2.12 4.90 -12.43
C PRO A 57 -3.31 3.95 -12.54
N ASN A 58 -3.76 3.63 -13.76
CA ASN A 58 -4.88 2.72 -13.97
C ASN A 58 -4.57 1.30 -13.49
N ALA A 59 -3.35 0.81 -13.68
CA ALA A 59 -2.92 -0.49 -13.17
C ALA A 59 -2.90 -0.50 -11.64
N LYS A 60 -2.32 0.54 -11.02
CA LYS A 60 -2.30 0.73 -9.56
C LYS A 60 -3.70 0.73 -8.99
N GLU A 61 -4.62 1.49 -9.60
CA GLU A 61 -6.00 1.56 -9.15
C GLU A 61 -6.75 0.26 -9.29
N ASN A 62 -6.66 -0.37 -10.46
CA ASN A 62 -7.33 -1.65 -10.67
C ASN A 62 -6.86 -2.71 -9.66
N TYR A 63 -5.57 -2.76 -9.39
CA TYR A 63 -4.99 -3.77 -8.51
C TYR A 63 -5.26 -3.45 -7.04
N ILE A 64 -5.17 -2.19 -6.59
CA ILE A 64 -5.46 -1.83 -5.19
C ILE A 64 -6.94 -1.84 -4.89
N ILE A 65 -7.77 -1.23 -5.72
CA ILE A 65 -9.19 -1.05 -5.38
C ILE A 65 -10.00 -2.30 -5.72
N ILE A 66 -9.80 -2.88 -6.90
CA ILE A 66 -10.71 -3.89 -7.46
C ILE A 66 -10.18 -5.31 -7.30
N ARG A 67 -8.87 -5.53 -7.47
CA ARG A 67 -8.30 -6.88 -7.64
C ARG A 67 -7.25 -7.24 -6.60
N PHE A 68 -7.28 -6.61 -5.43
CA PHE A 68 -6.20 -6.67 -4.43
C PHE A 68 -5.78 -8.08 -4.06
N GLN A 69 -6.73 -8.97 -3.74
CA GLN A 69 -6.41 -10.36 -3.45
C GLN A 69 -5.65 -11.03 -4.62
N SER A 70 -6.31 -11.10 -5.79
CA SER A 70 -5.81 -11.83 -6.96
C SER A 70 -4.58 -11.23 -7.64
N LYS A 71 -4.29 -9.95 -7.38
CA LYS A 71 -3.21 -9.21 -8.03
C LYS A 71 -2.14 -8.74 -7.07
N ILE A 72 -2.31 -8.86 -5.77
CA ILE A 72 -1.29 -8.43 -4.81
C ILE A 72 -1.03 -9.57 -3.82
N ILE A 73 -2.04 -9.93 -3.03
CA ILE A 73 -1.88 -10.90 -1.95
C ILE A 73 -1.47 -12.29 -2.46
N ASP A 74 -2.15 -12.81 -3.49
CA ASP A 74 -1.86 -14.12 -4.07
C ASP A 74 -0.47 -14.21 -4.73
N TYR A 75 0.16 -13.06 -4.99
CA TYR A 75 1.49 -12.96 -5.60
C TYR A 75 2.60 -12.69 -4.59
N PHE A 76 2.27 -12.50 -3.30
CA PHE A 76 3.31 -12.37 -2.26
C PHE A 76 4.16 -13.63 -2.24
N THR A 77 5.49 -13.46 -2.17
CA THR A 77 6.35 -14.62 -2.03
C THR A 77 6.08 -15.31 -0.68
N PRO A 78 6.24 -16.65 -0.56
CA PRO A 78 5.83 -17.37 0.65
C PRO A 78 6.43 -16.85 1.96
N VAL A 79 7.62 -16.22 1.91
CA VAL A 79 8.26 -15.62 3.09
C VAL A 79 7.47 -14.42 3.65
N PHE A 80 6.56 -13.83 2.87
CA PHE A 80 5.72 -12.70 3.24
C PHE A 80 4.24 -13.07 3.46
N GLU A 81 3.88 -14.35 3.54
CA GLU A 81 2.50 -14.77 3.83
C GLU A 81 1.99 -14.11 5.12
N ARG A 82 2.84 -14.01 6.14
CA ARG A 82 2.46 -13.45 7.45
C ARG A 82 2.32 -11.93 7.47
N VAL A 83 2.67 -11.22 6.39
CA VAL A 83 2.47 -9.77 6.26
C VAL A 83 1.32 -9.41 5.31
N GLN A 84 0.55 -10.40 4.83
CA GLN A 84 -0.65 -10.17 4.02
C GLN A 84 -1.71 -9.37 4.80
N ASP A 85 -1.88 -9.67 6.09
CA ASP A 85 -2.82 -8.94 6.96
C ASP A 85 -2.43 -7.47 7.11
N LEU A 86 -1.13 -7.17 7.18
CA LEU A 86 -0.63 -5.80 7.18
C LEU A 86 -0.98 -5.08 5.86
N ALA A 87 -0.78 -5.76 4.72
CA ALA A 87 -1.12 -5.20 3.42
C ALA A 87 -2.62 -4.91 3.29
N TRP A 88 -3.49 -5.80 3.82
CA TRP A 88 -4.93 -5.57 3.89
C TRP A 88 -5.28 -4.38 4.79
N GLY A 89 -4.78 -4.35 6.03
CA GLY A 89 -5.09 -3.27 6.97
C GLY A 89 -4.64 -1.90 6.46
N LEU A 90 -3.44 -1.81 5.88
CA LEU A 90 -2.97 -0.57 5.26
C LEU A 90 -3.86 -0.16 4.09
N ARG A 91 -4.29 -1.11 3.24
CA ARG A 91 -5.19 -0.81 2.12
C ARG A 91 -6.52 -0.24 2.61
N GLU A 92 -7.12 -0.86 3.61
CA GLU A 92 -8.40 -0.43 4.16
C GLU A 92 -8.29 1.00 4.69
N ILE A 93 -7.29 1.29 5.52
CA ILE A 93 -7.04 2.62 6.08
C ILE A 93 -6.81 3.66 4.98
N LEU A 94 -5.93 3.35 4.03
CA LEU A 94 -5.47 4.32 3.05
C LEU A 94 -6.45 4.54 1.90
N PHE A 95 -7.33 3.58 1.59
CA PHE A 95 -8.14 3.63 0.37
C PHE A 95 -9.64 3.36 0.54
N GLU A 96 -10.08 2.79 1.67
CA GLU A 96 -11.49 2.46 1.89
C GLU A 96 -12.11 3.19 3.08
N ASP A 97 -11.30 3.58 4.07
CA ASP A 97 -11.77 4.29 5.24
C ASP A 97 -12.17 5.73 4.88
N LYS A 98 -13.49 5.92 4.72
CA LYS A 98 -14.09 7.23 4.46
C LYS A 98 -14.10 8.13 5.70
N SER A 99 -13.85 7.60 6.89
CA SER A 99 -13.84 8.36 8.14
C SER A 99 -12.56 9.19 8.33
N VAL A 100 -11.47 8.79 7.66
CA VAL A 100 -10.19 9.51 7.69
C VAL A 100 -10.15 10.69 6.70
N GLY A 101 -11.25 10.91 5.95
CA GLY A 101 -11.39 11.99 4.98
C GLY A 101 -10.45 11.83 3.78
N TYR A 102 -10.60 12.71 2.77
CA TYR A 102 -9.59 12.90 1.72
C TYR A 102 -8.92 14.27 1.91
N GLY A 103 -7.59 14.37 1.76
CA GLY A 103 -6.78 15.57 1.97
C GLY A 103 -6.09 15.63 3.34
N THR A 104 -5.61 16.81 3.73
CA THR A 104 -5.06 17.05 5.07
C THR A 104 -6.18 16.91 6.11
N PRO A 105 -6.09 15.97 7.07
CA PRO A 105 -7.12 15.80 8.09
C PRO A 105 -7.30 17.10 8.92
N GLU A 106 -8.53 17.42 9.32
CA GLU A 106 -8.79 18.55 10.23
C GLU A 106 -8.12 18.36 11.59
N VAL A 107 -7.89 17.10 11.98
CA VAL A 107 -7.18 16.70 13.19
C VAL A 107 -5.80 16.13 12.81
N PRO A 108 -4.70 16.77 13.22
CA PRO A 108 -3.36 16.26 12.93
C PRO A 108 -3.19 14.81 13.41
N ASN A 109 -2.41 14.01 12.67
CA ASN A 109 -1.89 12.69 13.04
C ASN A 109 -2.88 11.53 13.18
N VAL A 110 -4.19 11.71 12.96
CA VAL A 110 -5.17 10.60 13.07
C VAL A 110 -4.85 9.45 12.11
N LEU A 111 -4.40 9.78 10.90
CA LEU A 111 -4.04 8.80 9.89
C LEU A 111 -2.75 8.04 10.28
N ASP A 112 -1.74 8.75 10.78
CA ASP A 112 -0.49 8.15 11.23
C ASP A 112 -0.71 7.23 12.44
N ASP A 113 -1.47 7.66 13.44
CA ASP A 113 -1.79 6.86 14.63
C ASP A 113 -2.54 5.56 14.25
N THR A 114 -3.40 5.65 13.24
CA THR A 114 -4.16 4.50 12.72
C THR A 114 -3.25 3.51 12.01
N VAL A 115 -2.31 4.00 11.20
CA VAL A 115 -1.28 3.17 10.54
C VAL A 115 -0.33 2.55 11.57
N ILE A 116 0.15 3.32 12.55
CA ILE A 116 1.02 2.84 13.63
C ILE A 116 0.33 1.70 14.39
N ARG A 117 -0.95 1.85 14.72
CA ARG A 117 -1.71 0.78 15.40
C ARG A 117 -1.74 -0.52 14.59
N VAL A 118 -1.99 -0.45 13.28
CA VAL A 118 -1.99 -1.67 12.43
C VAL A 118 -0.61 -2.30 12.35
N LEU A 119 0.45 -1.50 12.30
CA LEU A 119 1.82 -2.01 12.37
C LEU A 119 2.08 -2.71 13.72
N ASP A 120 1.75 -2.07 14.83
CA ASP A 120 1.92 -2.63 16.18
C ASP A 120 1.15 -3.94 16.37
N ASP A 121 -0.10 -4.00 15.90
CA ASP A 121 -0.93 -5.20 16.00
C ASP A 121 -0.38 -6.33 15.12
N THR A 122 0.14 -6.02 13.93
CA THR A 122 0.84 -6.98 13.08
C THR A 122 2.09 -7.51 13.79
N ILE A 123 2.91 -6.63 14.37
CA ILE A 123 4.13 -7.01 15.09
C ILE A 123 3.78 -7.93 16.26
N LYS A 124 2.79 -7.57 17.09
CA LYS A 124 2.34 -8.40 18.21
C LYS A 124 1.88 -9.78 17.74
N LYS A 125 1.16 -9.86 16.62
CA LYS A 125 0.75 -11.15 16.03
C LYS A 125 1.97 -11.97 15.60
N LEU A 126 2.92 -11.34 14.90
CA LEU A 126 4.15 -11.99 14.44
C LEU A 126 4.99 -12.52 15.61
N GLU A 127 5.07 -11.76 16.70
CA GLU A 127 5.82 -12.09 17.92
C GLU A 127 5.10 -13.12 18.80
N GLY A 128 3.78 -13.02 18.97
CA GLY A 128 2.98 -13.98 19.74
C GLY A 128 2.95 -15.38 19.12
N GLU A 129 3.12 -15.47 17.80
CA GLU A 129 3.26 -16.73 17.05
C GLU A 129 4.70 -17.27 17.02
N LYS A 130 5.68 -16.58 17.62
CA LYS A 130 7.01 -17.18 17.90
C LYS A 130 6.89 -18.12 19.09
N VAL A 131 6.29 -19.30 18.87
CA VAL A 131 6.53 -20.44 19.75
C VAL A 131 7.98 -20.86 19.53
N PHE A 132 8.84 -20.65 20.52
CA PHE A 132 10.18 -21.21 20.53
C PHE A 132 10.05 -22.75 20.51
N ASN A 133 10.36 -23.36 19.37
CA ASN A 133 10.65 -24.79 19.28
C ASN A 133 12.02 -25.09 19.88
#